data_AF-A0A7J8JPU5-F1
#
_entry.id   AF-A0A7J8JPU5-F1
#
_cell.length_a   1.000
_cell.length_b   1.000
_cell.length_c   1.000
_cell.angle_alpha   90.00
_cell.angle_beta   90.00
_cell.angle_gamma   90.00
#
_symmetry.space_group_name_H-M   'P 1'
#
loop_
_entity.id
_entity.type
_entity.pdbx_description
1 polymer ?
#
loop_
_entity_poly.entity_id
_entity_poly.type
_entity_poly.pdbx_seq_one_letter_code
_entity_poly.pdbx_strand_id
1 'polypeptide(L)'
;MPWDAQRPGGGADSGPDGASAARSRAQKQCRKSSFAFYQAVRDLLPVWLLEDMRASEAFHWDERGRATAYSPSEALLYALVHDHQAYAHYLLATFPRRALALPSAGFRCCAAPAPHVALAVRYNRVGILRRILCTIRDFPAEDRARLLDRRGCSRVEGGGTSLHVACELARPECLFLLLGHGALPGLRDGGGLTPLELLLRQLGLDSGATPAAATPAVPGELRQRRLLLLDLLVLYTPADVASRARCELLAEPLRWQRLLGEDKFQWLAGLAPPSLFVRAMQVLVTAISPCRFPEALDELPLPPFLQPLDLTGKS
;
A
#
# COMPACT_ATOMS: atom_id res chain seq x y z
N MET A 1 6.52 14.71 -3.41
CA MET A 1 7.83 14.58 -2.70
C MET A 1 8.01 15.84 -1.86
N PRO A 2 8.51 15.78 -0.62
CA PRO A 2 8.40 16.91 0.29
C PRO A 2 9.52 17.92 0.01
N TRP A 3 9.21 18.97 -0.73
CA TRP A 3 9.69 20.31 -0.42
C TRP A 3 8.92 21.33 -1.26
N ASP A 4 7.79 21.75 -0.75
CA ASP A 4 7.27 23.12 -0.91
C ASP A 4 6.35 23.40 0.28
N ALA A 5 6.91 23.24 1.47
CA ALA A 5 6.29 23.78 2.68
C ALA A 5 6.87 25.18 2.89
N GLN A 6 6.37 26.13 2.11
CA GLN A 6 6.52 27.55 2.41
C GLN A 6 5.77 27.79 3.72
N ARG A 7 6.49 27.82 4.86
CA ARG A 7 5.89 28.27 6.12
C ARG A 7 5.74 29.80 6.07
N PRO A 8 4.65 30.38 6.61
CA PRO A 8 4.41 31.81 6.55
C PRO A 8 5.49 32.55 7.32
N GLY A 9 5.96 33.66 6.76
CA GLY A 9 6.90 34.55 7.41
C GLY A 9 6.33 35.09 8.73
N GLY A 10 7.21 35.23 9.72
CA GLY A 10 6.86 35.83 11.00
C GLY A 10 8.11 36.19 11.80
N GLY A 11 8.41 37.49 11.82
CA GLY A 11 8.99 38.19 12.98
C GLY A 11 10.50 38.08 13.18
N ALA A 12 11.18 39.19 12.92
CA ALA A 12 12.55 39.44 13.32
C ALA A 12 12.69 39.48 14.85
N ASP A 13 13.79 38.93 15.37
CA ASP A 13 14.47 39.54 16.51
C ASP A 13 15.98 39.23 16.46
N SER A 14 16.75 40.10 17.11
CA SER A 14 18.06 40.58 16.69
C SER A 14 19.26 39.93 17.40
N GLY A 15 20.27 39.50 16.62
CA GLY A 15 21.65 39.10 17.03
C GLY A 15 22.07 37.64 16.75
N PRO A 16 23.38 37.29 16.61
CA PRO A 16 24.47 37.92 15.87
C PRO A 16 24.55 37.39 14.41
N ASP A 17 24.93 38.23 13.45
CA ASP A 17 24.90 37.93 12.00
C ASP A 17 25.69 36.66 11.58
N GLY A 18 26.66 36.22 12.38
CA GLY A 18 27.40 34.97 12.16
C GLY A 18 26.57 33.69 12.33
N ALA A 19 25.60 33.68 13.26
CA ALA A 19 24.77 32.50 13.52
C ALA A 19 23.73 32.28 12.40
N SER A 20 23.19 33.37 11.85
CA SER A 20 22.27 33.35 10.71
C SER A 20 22.94 32.85 9.43
N ALA A 21 24.15 33.34 9.13
CA ALA A 21 24.93 32.92 7.97
C ALA A 21 25.41 31.45 8.08
N ALA A 22 25.85 31.01 9.26
CA ALA A 22 26.23 29.62 9.50
C ALA A 22 25.05 28.67 9.34
N ARG A 23 23.87 29.03 9.87
CA ARG A 23 22.62 28.27 9.71
C ARG A 23 22.19 28.16 8.24
N SER A 24 22.30 29.25 7.46
CA SER A 24 22.01 29.26 6.03
C SER A 24 22.96 28.37 5.21
N ARG A 25 24.27 28.40 5.52
CA ARG A 25 25.25 27.51 4.89
C ARG A 25 25.00 26.03 5.22
N ALA A 26 24.73 25.71 6.48
CA ALA A 26 24.40 24.36 6.90
C ALA A 26 23.10 23.85 6.25
N GLN A 27 22.09 24.71 6.07
CA GLN A 27 20.86 24.35 5.35
C GLN A 27 21.11 24.04 3.87
N LYS A 28 21.97 24.81 3.20
CA LYS A 28 22.38 24.51 1.81
C LYS A 28 23.12 23.18 1.72
N GLN A 29 23.98 22.88 2.70
CA GLN A 29 24.69 21.60 2.75
C GLN A 29 23.73 20.42 2.95
N CYS A 30 22.74 20.53 3.84
CA CYS A 30 21.71 19.50 4.04
C CYS A 30 20.89 19.21 2.78
N ARG A 31 20.62 20.24 1.96
CA ARG A 31 19.93 20.07 0.67
C ARG A 31 20.79 19.32 -0.33
N LYS A 32 22.10 19.61 -0.36
CA LYS A 32 23.06 18.93 -1.23
C LYS A 32 23.22 17.46 -0.85
N SER A 33 23.40 17.14 0.43
CA SER A 33 23.45 15.75 0.92
C SER A 33 22.15 15.00 0.60
N SER A 34 20.99 15.62 0.87
CA SER A 34 19.68 15.01 0.56
C SER A 34 19.52 14.68 -0.92
N PHE A 35 19.95 15.60 -1.80
CA PHE A 35 19.92 15.39 -3.24
C PHE A 35 20.92 14.31 -3.69
N ALA A 36 22.13 14.31 -3.13
CA ALA A 36 23.14 13.29 -3.42
C ALA A 36 22.66 11.89 -3.01
N PHE A 37 22.08 11.74 -1.82
CA PHE A 37 21.51 10.49 -1.36
C PHE A 37 20.33 10.04 -2.24
N TYR A 38 19.42 10.96 -2.58
CA TYR A 38 18.34 10.67 -3.54
C TYR A 38 18.88 10.14 -4.87
N GLN A 39 19.88 10.82 -5.43
CA GLN A 39 20.52 10.41 -6.68
C GLN A 39 21.18 9.03 -6.54
N ALA A 40 21.91 8.78 -5.46
CA ALA A 40 22.56 7.51 -5.19
C ALA A 40 21.55 6.34 -5.12
N VAL A 41 20.41 6.54 -4.46
CA VAL A 41 19.36 5.51 -4.40
C VAL A 41 18.70 5.31 -5.77
N ARG A 42 18.42 6.40 -6.50
CA ARG A 42 17.84 6.34 -7.86
C ARG A 42 18.77 5.62 -8.84
N ASP A 43 20.06 5.88 -8.74
CA ASP A 43 21.11 5.30 -9.60
C ASP A 43 21.53 3.89 -9.12
N LEU A 44 20.79 3.32 -8.16
CA LEU A 44 20.94 1.96 -7.64
C LEU A 44 22.35 1.62 -7.11
N LEU A 45 23.02 2.60 -6.48
CA LEU A 45 24.35 2.38 -5.92
C LEU A 45 24.37 1.29 -4.83
N PRO A 46 25.54 0.66 -4.57
CA PRO A 46 25.65 -0.43 -3.60
C PRO A 46 25.25 -0.03 -2.18
N VAL A 47 24.71 -1.00 -1.44
CA VAL A 47 24.19 -0.81 -0.07
C VAL A 47 25.21 -0.19 0.88
N TRP A 48 26.47 -0.60 0.82
CA TRP A 48 27.52 -0.07 1.71
C TRP A 48 27.72 1.44 1.53
N LEU A 49 27.64 1.94 0.29
CA LEU A 49 27.82 3.36 -0.01
C LEU A 49 26.59 4.15 0.45
N LEU A 50 25.40 3.60 0.23
CA LEU A 50 24.16 4.23 0.69
C LEU A 50 24.11 4.33 2.21
N GLU A 51 24.60 3.31 2.93
CA GLU A 51 24.66 3.32 4.39
C GLU A 51 25.74 4.24 4.93
N ASP A 52 26.90 4.31 4.26
CA ASP A 52 27.95 5.28 4.60
C ASP A 52 27.40 6.70 4.48
N MET A 53 26.77 7.04 3.35
CA MET A 53 26.08 8.33 3.16
C MET A 53 25.01 8.56 4.23
N ARG A 54 24.14 7.57 4.46
CA ARG A 54 23.03 7.68 5.43
C ARG A 54 23.53 7.92 6.85
N ALA A 55 24.62 7.28 7.26
CA ALA A 55 25.14 7.35 8.63
C ALA A 55 26.04 8.57 8.88
N SER A 56 26.75 9.05 7.85
CA SER A 56 27.74 10.12 7.97
C SER A 56 27.18 11.53 7.70
N GLU A 57 26.14 11.64 6.86
CA GLU A 57 25.63 12.93 6.44
C GLU A 57 24.38 13.36 7.22
N ALA A 58 24.25 14.67 7.43
CA ALA A 58 23.02 15.27 7.93
C ALA A 58 22.13 15.71 6.74
N PHE A 59 20.87 15.30 6.76
CA PHE A 59 19.96 15.46 5.61
C PHE A 59 18.83 16.45 5.89
N HIS A 60 18.30 16.48 7.11
CA HIS A 60 17.22 17.39 7.46
C HIS A 60 17.36 17.93 8.89
N TRP A 61 16.57 18.95 9.23
CA TRP A 61 16.54 19.53 10.56
C TRP A 61 15.33 19.00 11.33
N ASP A 62 15.54 18.51 12.54
CA ASP A 62 14.46 18.10 13.44
C ASP A 62 13.68 19.32 13.99
N GLU A 63 12.53 19.09 14.63
CA GLU A 63 11.71 20.14 15.25
C GLU A 63 12.46 20.90 16.37
N ARG A 64 13.58 20.35 16.84
CA ARG A 64 14.47 20.93 17.86
C ARG A 64 15.64 21.70 17.24
N GLY A 65 15.68 21.83 15.91
CA GLY A 65 16.73 22.55 15.21
C GLY A 65 18.08 21.84 15.24
N ARG A 66 18.12 20.50 15.20
CA ARG A 66 19.35 19.71 15.01
C ARG A 66 19.37 19.05 13.65
N ALA A 67 20.55 19.00 13.04
CA ALA A 67 20.75 18.32 11.76
C ALA A 67 20.80 16.79 12.00
N THR A 68 19.93 16.04 11.34
CA THR A 68 19.76 14.60 11.53
C THR A 68 19.96 13.81 10.24
N ALA A 69 20.59 12.65 10.39
CA ALA A 69 20.69 11.61 9.39
C ALA A 69 19.29 11.05 9.02
N TYR A 70 19.14 10.45 7.84
CA TYR A 70 17.91 9.73 7.52
C TYR A 70 17.80 8.46 8.37
N SER A 71 16.62 8.26 8.94
CA SER A 71 16.29 7.01 9.61
C SER A 71 16.18 5.86 8.60
N PRO A 72 16.32 4.59 9.04
CA PRO A 72 16.05 3.44 8.17
C PRO A 72 14.65 3.48 7.53
N SER A 73 13.67 4.04 8.24
CA SER A 73 12.31 4.24 7.74
C SER A 73 12.27 5.20 6.56
N GLU A 74 12.97 6.33 6.63
CA GLU A 74 13.02 7.31 5.55
C GLU A 74 13.82 6.78 4.35
N ALA A 75 14.94 6.10 4.61
CA ALA A 75 15.72 5.43 3.58
C ALA A 75 14.91 4.37 2.81
N LEU A 76 14.06 3.60 3.52
CA LEU A 76 13.18 2.62 2.90
C LEU A 76 12.15 3.28 1.95
N LEU A 77 11.74 4.53 2.20
CA LEU A 77 10.85 5.26 1.28
C LEU A 77 11.53 5.55 -0.05
N TYR A 78 12.79 5.97 -0.04
CA TYR A 78 13.56 6.17 -1.26
C TYR A 78 13.75 4.84 -2.00
N ALA A 79 14.06 3.75 -1.27
CA ALA A 79 14.18 2.43 -1.87
C ALA A 79 12.87 1.96 -2.53
N LEU A 80 11.70 2.26 -1.94
CA LEU A 80 10.39 1.96 -2.53
C LEU A 80 10.10 2.76 -3.80
N VAL A 81 10.40 4.06 -3.81
CA VAL A 81 10.19 4.90 -4.99
C VAL A 81 11.01 4.38 -6.17
N HIS A 82 12.26 3.99 -5.92
CA HIS A 82 13.23 3.60 -6.96
C HIS A 82 13.39 2.09 -7.17
N ASP A 83 12.60 1.26 -6.50
CA ASP A 83 12.71 -0.21 -6.55
C ASP A 83 14.08 -0.77 -6.18
N HIS A 84 14.78 -0.12 -5.25
CA HIS A 84 16.11 -0.57 -4.83
C HIS A 84 15.98 -1.78 -3.91
N GLN A 85 15.79 -2.97 -4.50
CA GLN A 85 15.48 -4.19 -3.78
C GLN A 85 16.58 -4.62 -2.81
N ALA A 86 17.85 -4.46 -3.21
CA ALA A 86 18.99 -4.82 -2.37
C ALA A 86 19.05 -3.94 -1.12
N TYR A 87 18.81 -2.63 -1.28
CA TYR A 87 18.80 -1.71 -0.15
C TYR A 87 17.58 -1.92 0.75
N ALA A 88 16.40 -2.11 0.18
CA ALA A 88 15.20 -2.45 0.94
C ALA A 88 15.39 -3.76 1.74
N HIS A 89 16.00 -4.78 1.13
CA HIS A 89 16.32 -6.03 1.82
C HIS A 89 17.27 -5.79 3.00
N TYR A 90 18.36 -5.06 2.79
CA TYR A 90 19.32 -4.73 3.85
C TYR A 90 18.65 -3.99 5.01
N LEU A 91 17.84 -2.95 4.72
CA LEU A 91 17.18 -2.15 5.76
C LEU A 91 16.19 -2.99 6.58
N LEU A 92 15.41 -3.85 5.92
CA LEU A 92 14.44 -4.73 6.59
C LEU A 92 15.10 -5.84 7.40
N ALA A 93 16.21 -6.41 6.91
CA ALA A 93 16.96 -7.44 7.61
C ALA A 93 17.74 -6.90 8.82
N THR A 94 18.36 -5.72 8.66
CA THR A 94 19.24 -5.14 9.69
C THR A 94 18.45 -4.35 10.73
N PHE A 95 17.37 -3.67 10.33
CA PHE A 95 16.64 -2.73 11.17
C PHE A 95 15.11 -2.92 11.09
N PRO A 96 14.55 -4.14 11.24
CA PRO A 96 13.15 -4.44 10.91
C PRO A 96 12.14 -3.46 11.54
N ARG A 97 12.24 -3.23 12.85
CA ARG A 97 11.36 -2.30 13.58
C ARG A 97 11.59 -0.83 13.22
N ARG A 98 12.85 -0.43 12.99
CA ARG A 98 13.18 0.99 12.68
C ARG A 98 12.91 1.32 11.21
N ALA A 99 13.01 0.36 10.30
CA ALA A 99 12.69 0.50 8.89
C ALA A 99 11.18 0.64 8.65
N LEU A 100 10.36 0.00 9.49
CA LEU A 100 8.89 0.11 9.43
C LEU A 100 8.32 1.10 10.45
N ALA A 101 9.18 1.84 11.14
CA ALA A 101 8.76 2.89 12.06
C ALA A 101 8.13 4.08 11.32
N LEU A 102 7.40 4.91 12.06
CA LEU A 102 6.90 6.18 11.56
C LEU A 102 8.06 7.10 11.15
N PRO A 103 8.07 7.63 9.91
CA PRO A 103 9.08 8.59 9.52
C PRO A 103 8.84 9.95 10.20
N SER A 104 9.85 10.81 10.15
CA SER A 104 9.81 12.14 10.78
C SER A 104 8.75 13.04 10.15
N ALA A 105 8.39 14.14 10.83
CA ALA A 105 7.34 15.06 10.38
C ALA A 105 7.53 15.57 8.94
N GLY A 106 8.77 15.79 8.50
CA GLY A 106 9.08 16.23 7.13
C GLY A 106 8.71 15.25 6.02
N PHE A 107 8.47 13.98 6.37
CA PHE A 107 8.07 12.92 5.44
C PHE A 107 6.57 12.59 5.53
N ARG A 108 5.82 13.31 6.36
CA ARG A 108 4.38 13.11 6.57
C ARG A 108 3.61 14.24 5.89
N CYS A 109 2.65 13.91 5.03
CA CYS A 109 1.75 14.91 4.43
C CYS A 109 0.72 15.44 5.45
N CYS A 110 0.32 14.60 6.40
CA CYS A 110 -0.58 14.91 7.50
C CYS A 110 -0.27 14.00 8.72
N ALA A 111 -1.02 14.10 9.82
CA ALA A 111 -0.85 13.23 11.00
C ALA A 111 -1.10 11.73 10.74
N ALA A 112 -1.52 11.36 9.52
CA ALA A 112 -1.77 9.98 9.14
C ALA A 112 -0.46 9.16 9.06
N PRO A 113 -0.40 8.03 9.77
CA PRO A 113 0.80 7.22 9.85
C PRO A 113 0.82 6.10 8.77
N ALA A 114 2.02 5.69 8.34
CA ALA A 114 2.39 4.61 7.37
C ALA A 114 2.39 4.93 5.87
N PRO A 115 3.54 5.37 5.35
CA PRO A 115 3.81 5.35 3.92
C PRO A 115 4.24 3.97 3.38
N HIS A 116 4.99 3.12 4.08
CA HIS A 116 5.74 2.03 3.40
C HIS A 116 4.89 0.99 2.67
N VAL A 117 3.91 0.38 3.35
CA VAL A 117 3.05 -0.66 2.74
C VAL A 117 2.21 -0.05 1.62
N ALA A 118 1.53 1.07 1.88
CA ALA A 118 0.72 1.77 0.88
C ALA A 118 1.55 2.24 -0.32
N LEU A 119 2.78 2.71 -0.10
CA LEU A 119 3.69 3.17 -1.15
C LEU A 119 4.26 2.01 -1.97
N ALA A 120 4.53 0.86 -1.34
CA ALA A 120 4.90 -0.36 -2.04
C ALA A 120 3.78 -0.80 -3.00
N VAL A 121 2.52 -0.73 -2.55
CA VAL A 121 1.36 -1.00 -3.41
C VAL A 121 1.23 0.04 -4.53
N ARG A 122 1.34 1.34 -4.19
CA ARG A 122 1.19 2.44 -5.15
C ARG A 122 2.18 2.34 -6.30
N TYR A 123 3.45 2.08 -5.99
CA TYR A 123 4.50 1.90 -7.01
C TYR A 123 4.61 0.47 -7.53
N ASN A 124 3.69 -0.41 -7.16
CA ASN A 124 3.66 -1.81 -7.56
C ASN A 124 4.97 -2.57 -7.28
N ARG A 125 5.61 -2.29 -6.15
CA ARG A 125 6.87 -2.90 -5.70
C ARG A 125 6.62 -4.23 -5.03
N VAL A 126 6.07 -5.19 -5.79
CA VAL A 126 5.63 -6.50 -5.26
C VAL A 126 6.76 -7.22 -4.52
N GLY A 127 8.00 -7.19 -5.04
CA GLY A 127 9.15 -7.82 -4.38
C GLY A 127 9.49 -7.19 -3.03
N ILE A 128 9.48 -5.86 -2.91
CA ILE A 128 9.72 -5.16 -1.65
C ILE A 128 8.53 -5.35 -0.69
N LEU A 129 7.29 -5.29 -1.20
CA LEU A 129 6.09 -5.56 -0.42
C LEU A 129 6.15 -6.96 0.21
N ARG A 130 6.52 -7.98 -0.56
CA ARG A 130 6.67 -9.37 -0.06
C ARG A 130 7.69 -9.43 1.08
N ARG A 131 8.82 -8.72 0.97
CA ARG A 131 9.83 -8.63 2.04
C ARG A 131 9.31 -7.91 3.28
N ILE A 132 8.58 -6.79 3.12
CA ILE A 132 7.94 -6.08 4.24
C ILE A 132 6.99 -7.02 4.97
N LEU A 133 6.13 -7.72 4.24
CA LEU A 133 5.14 -8.64 4.78
C LEU A 133 5.79 -9.85 5.46
N CYS A 134 6.90 -10.36 4.93
CA CYS A 134 7.69 -11.38 5.60
C CYS A 134 8.30 -10.86 6.92
N THR A 135 8.83 -9.64 6.92
CA THR A 135 9.48 -9.03 8.10
C THR A 135 8.51 -8.85 9.27
N ILE A 136 7.24 -8.50 8.99
CA ILE A 136 6.24 -8.29 10.04
C ILE A 136 5.62 -9.59 10.59
N ARG A 137 5.96 -10.76 10.01
CA ARG A 137 5.52 -12.07 10.55
C ARG A 137 6.02 -12.27 11.97
N ASP A 138 7.24 -11.79 12.25
CA ASP A 138 7.92 -11.90 13.54
C ASP A 138 7.49 -10.80 14.55
N PHE A 139 6.61 -9.88 14.14
CA PHE A 139 6.12 -8.82 15.02
C PHE A 139 4.96 -9.34 15.87
N PRO A 140 4.72 -8.73 17.05
CA PRO A 140 3.50 -8.97 17.81
C PRO A 140 2.25 -8.76 16.93
N ALA A 141 1.21 -9.55 17.16
CA ALA A 141 0.00 -9.52 16.33
C ALA A 141 -0.63 -8.12 16.24
N GLU A 142 -0.62 -7.36 17.34
CA GLU A 142 -1.10 -5.98 17.37
C GLU A 142 -0.28 -5.04 16.49
N ASP A 143 1.04 -5.14 16.55
CA ASP A 143 1.93 -4.28 15.75
C ASP A 143 1.79 -4.60 14.27
N ARG A 144 1.66 -5.88 13.93
CA ARG A 144 1.40 -6.33 12.56
C ARG A 144 0.08 -5.77 12.04
N ALA A 145 -1.02 -5.92 12.80
CA ALA A 145 -2.32 -5.37 12.43
C ALA A 145 -2.25 -3.84 12.26
N ARG A 146 -1.62 -3.13 13.20
CA ARG A 146 -1.43 -1.67 13.10
C ARG A 146 -0.64 -1.22 11.87
N LEU A 147 0.29 -2.04 11.37
CA LEU A 147 1.06 -1.74 10.15
C LEU A 147 0.26 -2.03 8.87
N LEU A 148 -0.50 -3.12 8.83
CA LEU A 148 -1.31 -3.52 7.67
C LEU A 148 -2.55 -2.65 7.48
N ASP A 149 -3.27 -2.38 8.58
CA ASP A 149 -4.59 -1.76 8.61
C ASP A 149 -4.55 -0.24 8.77
N ARG A 150 -3.36 0.33 8.69
CA ARG A 150 -3.17 1.76 8.84
C ARG A 150 -3.82 2.53 7.70
N ARG A 151 -4.43 3.66 8.06
CA ARG A 151 -5.05 4.57 7.11
C ARG A 151 -4.05 5.59 6.58
N GLY A 152 -4.09 5.77 5.28
CA GLY A 152 -3.36 6.78 4.54
C GLY A 152 -3.78 8.20 4.86
N CYS A 153 -3.09 9.16 4.26
CA CYS A 153 -3.47 10.56 4.34
C CYS A 153 -4.73 10.83 3.52
N SER A 154 -5.73 11.51 4.09
CA SER A 154 -6.97 11.88 3.39
C SER A 154 -6.75 12.68 2.11
N ARG A 155 -5.66 13.46 2.05
CA ARG A 155 -5.30 14.30 0.89
C ARG A 155 -4.62 13.55 -0.24
N VAL A 156 -4.01 12.40 0.03
CA VAL A 156 -3.16 11.67 -0.93
C VAL A 156 -3.74 10.30 -1.27
N GLU A 157 -4.39 9.65 -0.31
CA GLU A 157 -4.88 8.26 -0.41
C GLU A 157 -6.37 8.16 -0.10
N GLY A 158 -7.09 9.29 -0.12
CA GLY A 158 -8.50 9.34 0.28
C GLY A 158 -8.77 8.87 1.72
N GLY A 159 -7.72 8.69 2.54
CA GLY A 159 -7.83 8.15 3.90
C GLY A 159 -8.04 6.64 3.94
N GLY A 160 -7.83 5.96 2.80
CA GLY A 160 -7.93 4.51 2.66
C GLY A 160 -6.73 3.75 3.21
N THR A 161 -6.90 2.46 3.41
CA THR A 161 -5.83 1.50 3.73
C THR A 161 -5.07 1.07 2.47
N SER A 162 -3.99 0.31 2.65
CA SER A 162 -3.25 -0.32 1.54
C SER A 162 -4.13 -1.18 0.61
N LEU A 163 -5.21 -1.80 1.14
CA LEU A 163 -6.20 -2.51 0.34
C LEU A 163 -6.99 -1.58 -0.61
N HIS A 164 -7.32 -0.37 -0.17
CA HIS A 164 -7.99 0.62 -1.02
C HIS A 164 -7.07 1.04 -2.16
N VAL A 165 -5.79 1.31 -1.86
CA VAL A 165 -4.78 1.65 -2.87
C VAL A 165 -4.62 0.52 -3.89
N ALA A 166 -4.65 -0.75 -3.44
CA ALA A 166 -4.57 -1.91 -4.33
C ALA A 166 -5.79 -2.00 -5.27
N CYS A 167 -6.99 -1.71 -4.75
CA CYS A 167 -8.22 -1.70 -5.55
C CYS A 167 -8.24 -0.53 -6.54
N GLU A 168 -7.93 0.68 -6.08
CA GLU A 168 -7.92 1.90 -6.88
C GLU A 168 -7.00 1.77 -8.10
N LEU A 169 -5.82 1.17 -7.90
CA LEU A 169 -4.78 1.02 -8.91
C LEU A 169 -4.79 -0.34 -9.63
N ALA A 170 -5.82 -1.16 -9.41
CA ALA A 170 -5.99 -2.48 -10.01
C ALA A 170 -4.77 -3.43 -9.86
N ARG A 171 -4.30 -3.64 -8.62
CA ARG A 171 -3.09 -4.43 -8.27
C ARG A 171 -3.44 -5.75 -7.58
N PRO A 172 -3.81 -6.82 -8.32
CA PRO A 172 -4.28 -8.07 -7.72
C PRO A 172 -3.22 -8.80 -6.90
N GLU A 173 -1.95 -8.80 -7.32
CA GLU A 173 -0.89 -9.47 -6.56
C GLU A 173 -0.64 -8.79 -5.21
N CYS A 174 -0.66 -7.45 -5.19
CA CYS A 174 -0.57 -6.67 -3.96
C CYS A 174 -1.76 -6.94 -3.04
N LEU A 175 -2.99 -6.97 -3.57
CA LEU A 175 -4.18 -7.25 -2.79
C LEU A 175 -4.11 -8.65 -2.17
N PHE A 176 -3.75 -9.66 -2.97
CA PHE A 176 -3.61 -11.05 -2.53
C PHE A 176 -2.61 -11.18 -1.38
N LEU A 177 -1.43 -10.55 -1.51
CA LEU A 177 -0.43 -10.54 -0.46
C LEU A 177 -0.96 -9.88 0.83
N LEU A 178 -1.59 -8.70 0.73
CA LEU A 178 -2.12 -8.00 1.90
C LEU A 178 -3.20 -8.81 2.64
N LEU A 179 -4.16 -9.37 1.89
CA LEU A 179 -5.25 -10.18 2.45
C LEU A 179 -4.72 -11.46 3.11
N GLY A 180 -3.80 -12.17 2.45
CA GLY A 180 -3.19 -13.39 2.99
C GLY A 180 -2.35 -13.16 4.24
N HIS A 181 -1.75 -11.97 4.38
CA HIS A 181 -1.07 -11.54 5.60
C HIS A 181 -2.00 -10.92 6.65
N GLY A 182 -3.32 -10.94 6.44
CA GLY A 182 -4.32 -10.61 7.46
C GLY A 182 -4.76 -9.15 7.49
N ALA A 183 -4.55 -8.38 6.42
CA ALA A 183 -5.13 -7.03 6.32
C ALA A 183 -6.67 -7.09 6.29
N LEU A 184 -7.34 -6.20 7.03
CA LEU A 184 -8.78 -6.21 7.21
C LEU A 184 -9.53 -5.60 6.00
N PRO A 185 -10.33 -6.38 5.25
CA PRO A 185 -11.08 -5.87 4.10
C PRO A 185 -12.31 -5.03 4.50
N GLY A 186 -12.70 -5.02 5.78
CA GLY A 186 -13.88 -4.29 6.25
C GLY A 186 -13.65 -2.83 6.63
N LEU A 187 -12.40 -2.35 6.58
CA LEU A 187 -12.09 -0.97 6.95
C LEU A 187 -12.59 -0.01 5.88
N ARG A 188 -13.22 1.09 6.29
CA ARG A 188 -13.69 2.15 5.38
C ARG A 188 -12.58 3.17 5.10
N ASP A 189 -12.54 3.82 3.95
CA ASP A 189 -11.67 4.97 3.68
C ASP A 189 -12.23 6.28 4.29
N GLY A 190 -11.69 7.44 3.88
CA GLY A 190 -12.19 8.75 4.27
C GLY A 190 -13.48 9.17 3.55
N GLY A 191 -13.84 8.51 2.44
CA GLY A 191 -15.16 8.61 1.80
C GLY A 191 -16.21 7.70 2.42
N GLY A 192 -15.82 6.89 3.41
CA GLY A 192 -16.69 5.94 4.09
C GLY A 192 -16.95 4.68 3.28
N LEU A 193 -16.15 4.37 2.25
CA LEU A 193 -16.28 3.16 1.42
C LEU A 193 -15.32 2.08 1.89
N THR A 194 -15.72 0.81 1.89
CA THR A 194 -14.77 -0.32 2.01
C THR A 194 -14.01 -0.53 0.69
N PRO A 195 -12.90 -1.29 0.64
CA PRO A 195 -12.23 -1.66 -0.60
C PRO A 195 -13.18 -2.33 -1.61
N LEU A 196 -14.11 -3.16 -1.13
CA LEU A 196 -15.13 -3.82 -1.95
C LEU A 196 -16.13 -2.82 -2.55
N GLU A 197 -16.65 -1.92 -1.72
CA GLU A 197 -17.58 -0.87 -2.16
C GLU A 197 -16.89 0.09 -3.16
N LEU A 198 -15.63 0.46 -2.92
CA LEU A 198 -14.82 1.27 -3.83
C LEU A 198 -14.66 0.59 -5.19
N LEU A 199 -14.32 -0.70 -5.19
CA LEU A 199 -14.09 -1.48 -6.41
C LEU A 199 -15.38 -1.64 -7.23
N LEU A 200 -16.50 -1.94 -6.57
CA LEU A 200 -17.81 -2.00 -7.24
C LEU A 200 -18.14 -0.65 -7.86
N ARG A 201 -18.00 0.46 -7.13
CA ARG A 201 -18.23 1.79 -7.67
C ARG A 201 -17.40 2.07 -8.93
N GLN A 202 -16.13 1.67 -8.97
CA GLN A 202 -15.27 1.80 -10.15
C GLN A 202 -15.75 0.94 -11.33
N LEU A 203 -16.07 -0.34 -11.09
CA LEU A 203 -16.61 -1.26 -12.10
C LEU A 203 -17.92 -0.74 -12.69
N GLY A 204 -18.76 -0.10 -11.86
CA GLY A 204 -19.93 0.63 -12.29
C GLY A 204 -19.53 1.72 -13.29
N LEU A 205 -18.73 2.70 -12.88
CA LEU A 205 -18.35 3.82 -13.75
C LEU A 205 -17.77 3.38 -15.11
N ASP A 206 -16.93 2.35 -15.14
CA ASP A 206 -16.33 1.83 -16.38
C ASP A 206 -17.36 1.25 -17.37
N SER A 207 -18.48 0.71 -16.86
CA SER A 207 -19.49 0.10 -17.71
C SER A 207 -20.42 1.13 -18.37
N GLY A 208 -20.43 2.37 -17.88
CA GLY A 208 -21.24 3.48 -18.41
C GLY A 208 -20.48 4.41 -19.36
N ALA A 209 -19.15 4.32 -19.41
CA ALA A 209 -18.33 5.16 -20.29
C ALA A 209 -18.41 4.68 -21.74
N THR A 210 -18.86 5.54 -22.66
CA THR A 210 -18.71 5.34 -24.11
C THR A 210 -17.22 5.42 -24.48
N PRO A 211 -16.71 4.56 -25.39
CA PRO A 211 -15.28 4.38 -25.64
C PRO A 211 -14.60 5.51 -26.43
N ALA A 212 -15.08 6.76 -26.32
CA ALA A 212 -14.70 7.84 -27.22
C ALA A 212 -13.40 8.58 -26.85
N ALA A 213 -12.76 8.32 -25.70
CA ALA A 213 -11.63 9.16 -25.25
C ALA A 213 -10.55 8.45 -24.39
N ALA A 214 -10.38 7.13 -24.51
CA ALA A 214 -9.31 6.41 -23.78
C ALA A 214 -8.24 5.86 -24.72
N THR A 215 -6.99 6.22 -24.45
CA THR A 215 -5.73 5.68 -25.03
C THR A 215 -5.65 4.14 -24.95
N PRO A 216 -4.77 3.47 -25.73
CA PRO A 216 -4.88 2.07 -26.12
C PRO A 216 -4.36 1.07 -25.06
N ALA A 217 -4.73 1.25 -23.79
CA ALA A 217 -4.70 0.12 -22.85
C ALA A 217 -5.96 -0.69 -23.10
N VAL A 218 -5.81 -1.95 -23.55
CA VAL A 218 -6.93 -2.83 -23.91
C VAL A 218 -7.96 -2.81 -22.78
N PRO A 219 -9.15 -2.21 -22.96
CA PRO A 219 -10.12 -1.99 -21.88
C PRO A 219 -10.53 -3.28 -21.14
N GLY A 220 -10.32 -4.44 -21.78
CA GLY A 220 -10.51 -5.76 -21.19
C GLY A 220 -9.53 -6.11 -20.09
N GLU A 221 -8.26 -5.69 -20.15
CA GLU A 221 -7.24 -6.11 -19.18
C GLU A 221 -7.45 -5.45 -17.80
N LEU A 222 -7.74 -4.15 -17.77
CA LEU A 222 -8.03 -3.44 -16.52
C LEU A 222 -9.32 -3.97 -15.88
N ARG A 223 -10.35 -4.22 -16.70
CA ARG A 223 -11.60 -4.84 -16.24
C ARG A 223 -11.33 -6.22 -15.65
N GLN A 224 -10.55 -7.06 -16.34
CA GLN A 224 -10.19 -8.39 -15.86
C GLN A 224 -9.46 -8.32 -14.50
N ARG A 225 -8.49 -7.41 -14.34
CA ARG A 225 -7.81 -7.20 -13.06
C ARG A 225 -8.78 -6.76 -11.95
N ARG A 226 -9.74 -5.88 -12.24
CA ARG A 226 -10.78 -5.47 -11.28
C ARG A 226 -11.71 -6.63 -10.90
N LEU A 227 -12.05 -7.52 -11.83
CA LEU A 227 -12.82 -8.73 -11.53
C LEU A 227 -12.01 -9.71 -10.66
N LEU A 228 -10.71 -9.86 -10.90
CA LEU A 228 -9.83 -10.66 -10.04
C LEU A 228 -9.73 -10.08 -8.62
N LEU A 229 -9.60 -8.75 -8.50
CA LEU A 229 -9.64 -8.07 -7.20
C LEU A 229 -10.97 -8.31 -6.47
N LEU A 230 -12.08 -8.29 -7.22
CA LEU A 230 -13.40 -8.57 -6.66
C LEU A 230 -13.44 -9.98 -6.09
N ASP A 231 -13.01 -10.98 -6.87
CA ASP A 231 -12.96 -12.37 -6.43
C ASP A 231 -12.08 -12.55 -5.18
N LEU A 232 -10.92 -11.89 -5.13
CA LEU A 232 -10.05 -11.87 -3.96
C LEU A 232 -10.71 -11.24 -2.74
N LEU A 233 -11.27 -10.04 -2.85
CA LEU A 233 -11.94 -9.39 -1.72
C LEU A 233 -13.07 -10.27 -1.19
N VAL A 234 -13.86 -10.82 -2.10
CA VAL A 234 -15.05 -11.61 -1.79
C VAL A 234 -14.69 -12.95 -1.12
N LEU A 235 -13.51 -13.52 -1.40
CA LEU A 235 -12.94 -14.66 -0.68
C LEU A 235 -12.52 -14.33 0.76
N TYR A 236 -12.16 -13.08 1.07
CA TYR A 236 -11.68 -12.67 2.39
C TYR A 236 -12.67 -11.80 3.18
N THR A 237 -13.77 -11.37 2.56
CA THR A 237 -14.75 -10.48 3.19
C THR A 237 -15.90 -11.30 3.79
N PRO A 238 -16.25 -11.08 5.07
CA PRO A 238 -17.41 -11.72 5.67
C PRO A 238 -18.73 -11.16 5.09
N ALA A 239 -19.79 -11.96 5.13
CA ALA A 239 -21.03 -11.70 4.39
C ALA A 239 -21.82 -10.45 4.84
N ASP A 240 -21.48 -9.85 5.98
CA ASP A 240 -22.13 -8.71 6.63
C ASP A 240 -21.60 -7.35 6.15
N VAL A 241 -20.36 -7.29 5.65
CA VAL A 241 -19.66 -6.04 5.29
C VAL A 241 -20.18 -5.39 3.99
N ALA A 242 -20.97 -6.10 3.19
CA ALA A 242 -21.43 -5.65 1.87
C ALA A 242 -22.77 -4.90 1.85
N SER A 243 -23.31 -4.44 2.99
CA SER A 243 -24.68 -3.88 3.06
C SER A 243 -24.92 -2.68 2.15
N ARG A 244 -23.97 -1.73 2.02
CA ARG A 244 -24.10 -0.58 1.11
C ARG A 244 -23.91 -0.99 -0.35
N ALA A 245 -22.98 -1.90 -0.61
CA ALA A 245 -22.78 -2.50 -1.94
C ALA A 245 -24.05 -3.18 -2.45
N ARG A 246 -24.83 -3.83 -1.58
CA ARG A 246 -26.13 -4.44 -1.94
C ARG A 246 -27.11 -3.43 -2.52
N CYS A 247 -27.23 -2.24 -1.90
CA CYS A 247 -28.12 -1.20 -2.39
C CYS A 247 -27.75 -0.75 -3.82
N GLU A 248 -26.45 -0.59 -4.11
CA GLU A 248 -25.98 -0.20 -5.44
C GLU A 248 -26.18 -1.31 -6.49
N LEU A 249 -26.02 -2.58 -6.09
CA LEU A 249 -26.29 -3.73 -6.95
C LEU A 249 -27.78 -3.85 -7.30
N LEU A 250 -28.66 -3.67 -6.30
CA LEU A 250 -30.11 -3.78 -6.47
C LEU A 250 -30.73 -2.60 -7.22
N ALA A 251 -30.05 -1.45 -7.28
CA ALA A 251 -30.52 -0.28 -8.03
C ALA A 251 -30.51 -0.51 -9.55
N GLU A 252 -29.53 -1.27 -10.07
CA GLU A 252 -29.39 -1.55 -11.52
C GLU A 252 -29.13 -3.04 -11.80
N PRO A 253 -30.09 -3.94 -11.52
CA PRO A 253 -29.85 -5.39 -11.50
C PRO A 253 -29.39 -5.95 -12.85
N LEU A 254 -30.03 -5.55 -13.96
CA LEU A 254 -29.70 -6.04 -15.31
C LEU A 254 -28.26 -5.69 -15.73
N ARG A 255 -27.74 -4.54 -15.28
CA ARG A 255 -26.38 -4.10 -15.58
C ARG A 255 -25.37 -4.96 -14.83
N TRP A 256 -25.61 -5.18 -13.55
CA TRP A 256 -24.73 -5.96 -12.69
C TRP A 256 -24.74 -7.45 -13.03
N GLN A 257 -25.90 -8.01 -13.39
CA GLN A 257 -26.01 -9.38 -13.91
C GLN A 257 -25.14 -9.59 -15.16
N ARG A 258 -25.16 -8.63 -16.11
CA ARG A 258 -24.30 -8.70 -17.31
C ARG A 258 -22.81 -8.60 -16.99
N LEU A 259 -22.44 -7.83 -15.98
CA LEU A 259 -21.03 -7.57 -15.64
C LEU A 259 -20.41 -8.66 -14.75
N LEU A 260 -21.18 -9.18 -13.79
CA LEU A 260 -20.71 -10.12 -12.76
C LEU A 260 -21.11 -11.57 -13.05
N GLY A 261 -22.10 -11.78 -13.91
CA GLY A 261 -22.82 -13.05 -14.01
C GLY A 261 -23.92 -13.18 -12.94
N GLU A 262 -24.89 -14.05 -13.20
CA GLU A 262 -26.08 -14.22 -12.36
C GLU A 262 -25.70 -14.67 -10.93
N ASP A 263 -24.91 -15.74 -10.80
CA ASP A 263 -24.58 -16.33 -9.50
C ASP A 263 -23.85 -15.35 -8.58
N LYS A 264 -22.86 -14.61 -9.13
CA LYS A 264 -22.08 -13.63 -8.36
C LYS A 264 -22.92 -12.42 -8.00
N PHE A 265 -23.80 -11.97 -8.90
CA PHE A 265 -24.77 -10.92 -8.61
C PHE A 265 -25.72 -11.31 -7.48
N GLN A 266 -26.39 -12.47 -7.58
CA GLN A 266 -27.33 -12.94 -6.57
C GLN A 266 -26.67 -13.06 -5.20
N TRP A 267 -25.43 -13.57 -5.16
CA TRP A 267 -24.69 -13.65 -3.93
C TRP A 267 -24.33 -12.27 -3.34
N LEU A 268 -23.71 -11.38 -4.12
CA LEU A 268 -23.29 -10.06 -3.63
C LEU A 268 -24.49 -9.18 -3.26
N ALA A 269 -25.61 -9.31 -3.96
CA ALA A 269 -26.88 -8.64 -3.65
C ALA A 269 -27.57 -9.21 -2.40
N GLY A 270 -27.12 -10.37 -1.87
CA GLY A 270 -27.73 -11.04 -0.73
C GLY A 270 -29.01 -11.80 -1.05
N LEU A 271 -29.26 -12.09 -2.33
CA LEU A 271 -30.41 -12.85 -2.81
C LEU A 271 -30.18 -14.36 -2.73
N ALA A 272 -28.92 -14.80 -2.76
CA ALA A 272 -28.51 -16.19 -2.62
C ALA A 272 -27.27 -16.33 -1.71
N PRO A 273 -27.06 -17.48 -1.06
CA PRO A 273 -25.80 -17.77 -0.39
C PRO A 273 -24.64 -17.95 -1.40
N PRO A 274 -23.38 -17.82 -0.98
CA PRO A 274 -22.24 -18.20 -1.82
C PRO A 274 -22.32 -19.67 -2.21
N SER A 275 -21.75 -20.03 -3.37
CA SER A 275 -21.62 -21.43 -3.75
C SER A 275 -20.79 -22.22 -2.73
N LEU A 276 -21.01 -23.53 -2.66
CA LEU A 276 -20.24 -24.42 -1.78
C LEU A 276 -18.73 -24.29 -2.01
N PHE A 277 -18.33 -24.13 -3.27
CA PHE A 277 -16.93 -23.88 -3.65
C PHE A 277 -16.40 -22.62 -2.97
N VAL A 278 -17.08 -21.49 -3.10
CA VAL A 278 -16.61 -20.23 -2.52
C VAL A 278 -16.59 -20.33 -1.00
N ARG A 279 -17.60 -20.95 -0.39
CA ARG A 279 -17.65 -21.18 1.06
C ARG A 279 -16.49 -22.05 1.54
N ALA A 280 -16.16 -23.12 0.82
CA ALA A 280 -15.02 -23.98 1.13
C ALA A 280 -13.70 -23.21 1.00
N MET A 281 -13.53 -22.41 -0.06
CA MET A 281 -12.35 -21.57 -0.23
C MET A 281 -12.21 -20.52 0.86
N GLN A 282 -13.31 -19.87 1.29
CA GLN A 282 -13.33 -18.96 2.42
C GLN A 282 -12.83 -19.62 3.71
N VAL A 283 -13.30 -20.85 3.99
CA VAL A 283 -12.83 -21.63 5.15
C VAL A 283 -11.34 -21.96 5.03
N LEU A 284 -10.88 -22.37 3.85
CA LEU A 284 -9.47 -22.69 3.62
C LEU A 284 -8.57 -21.48 3.83
N VAL A 285 -8.88 -20.33 3.21
CA VAL A 285 -8.02 -19.14 3.32
C VAL A 285 -8.02 -18.54 4.74
N THR A 286 -9.14 -18.66 5.47
CA THR A 286 -9.22 -18.20 6.87
C THR A 286 -8.57 -19.16 7.87
N ALA A 287 -8.38 -20.44 7.51
CA ALA A 287 -7.66 -21.40 8.33
C ALA A 287 -6.13 -21.22 8.25
N ILE A 288 -5.62 -20.56 7.21
CA ILE A 288 -4.18 -20.31 7.06
C ILE A 288 -3.76 -19.19 8.01
N SER A 289 -2.73 -19.47 8.82
CA SER A 289 -2.13 -18.44 9.65
C SER A 289 -1.47 -17.36 8.77
N PRO A 290 -1.74 -16.06 8.99
CA PRO A 290 -1.07 -14.96 8.29
C PRO A 290 0.47 -14.99 8.42
N CYS A 291 0.98 -15.64 9.47
CA CYS A 291 2.41 -15.83 9.72
C CYS A 291 3.03 -16.95 8.89
N ARG A 292 2.24 -17.73 8.14
CA ARG A 292 2.72 -18.81 7.26
C ARG A 292 2.38 -18.56 5.79
N PHE A 293 1.75 -17.44 5.47
CA PHE A 293 1.42 -17.05 4.11
C PHE A 293 2.65 -16.47 3.38
N PRO A 294 2.82 -16.70 2.07
CA PRO A 294 2.02 -17.58 1.20
C PRO A 294 2.44 -19.05 1.22
N GLU A 295 3.56 -19.41 1.88
CA GLU A 295 4.14 -20.77 1.79
C GLU A 295 3.15 -21.86 2.21
N ALA A 296 2.32 -21.59 3.21
CA ALA A 296 1.28 -22.50 3.66
C ALA A 296 0.23 -22.85 2.59
N LEU A 297 0.03 -22.02 1.56
CA LEU A 297 -0.86 -22.35 0.45
C LEU A 297 -0.32 -23.52 -0.39
N ASP A 298 1.00 -23.54 -0.62
CA ASP A 298 1.66 -24.59 -1.40
C ASP A 298 1.69 -25.92 -0.62
N GLU A 299 1.60 -25.86 0.71
CA GLU A 299 1.57 -27.04 1.60
C GLU A 299 0.17 -27.64 1.78
N LEU A 300 -0.90 -26.96 1.34
CA LEU A 300 -2.25 -27.51 1.49
C LEU A 300 -2.42 -28.74 0.59
N PRO A 301 -3.00 -29.85 1.10
CA PRO A 301 -3.29 -31.05 0.30
C PRO A 301 -4.53 -30.81 -0.58
N LEU A 302 -4.48 -29.81 -1.45
CA LEU A 302 -5.56 -29.45 -2.35
C LEU A 302 -5.46 -30.26 -3.64
N PRO A 303 -6.58 -30.81 -4.14
CA PRO A 303 -6.66 -31.29 -5.52
C PRO A 303 -6.20 -30.21 -6.49
N PRO A 304 -5.61 -30.55 -7.65
CA PRO A 304 -5.06 -29.58 -8.60
C PRO A 304 -6.08 -28.56 -9.12
N PHE A 305 -7.38 -28.91 -9.16
CA PHE A 305 -8.45 -27.98 -9.52
C PHE A 305 -8.84 -26.99 -8.40
N LEU A 306 -8.36 -27.21 -7.17
CA LEU A 306 -8.52 -26.33 -6.00
C LEU A 306 -7.23 -25.59 -5.64
N GLN A 307 -6.09 -25.92 -6.27
CA GLN A 307 -4.87 -25.14 -6.07
C GLN A 307 -5.17 -23.67 -6.42
N PRO A 308 -5.00 -22.74 -5.47
CA PRO A 308 -5.54 -21.41 -5.60
C PRO A 308 -4.84 -20.67 -6.74
N LEU A 309 -5.66 -19.98 -7.55
CA LEU A 309 -5.37 -18.84 -8.42
C LEU A 309 -3.86 -18.61 -8.68
N ASP A 310 -3.44 -18.84 -9.92
CA ASP A 310 -2.08 -18.68 -10.43
C ASP A 310 -1.61 -17.20 -10.44
N LEU A 311 -1.65 -16.55 -9.27
CA LEU A 311 -1.17 -15.20 -8.99
C LEU A 311 0.30 -15.21 -8.55
N THR A 312 0.88 -16.40 -8.40
CA THR A 312 2.27 -16.56 -7.94
C THR A 312 3.29 -16.24 -9.02
N GLY A 313 2.88 -16.07 -10.28
CA GLY A 313 3.78 -15.72 -11.37
C GLY A 313 5.01 -16.62 -11.40
N LYS A 314 4.82 -17.93 -11.17
CA LYS A 314 5.87 -18.93 -11.38
C LYS A 314 6.09 -19.05 -12.90
N SER A 315 6.86 -18.11 -13.45
CA SER A 315 7.69 -18.30 -14.64
C SER A 315 9.14 -18.38 -14.21
#